data_AF-A0A2L0EZL3-F1
#
_entry.id   AF-A0A2L0EZL3-F1
#
_cell.length_a   1.000
_cell.length_b   1.000
_cell.length_c   1.000
_cell.angle_alpha   90.00
_cell.angle_beta   90.00
_cell.angle_gamma   90.00
#
_symmetry.space_group_name_H-M   'P 1'
#
loop_
_entity.id
_entity.type
_entity.pdbx_description
1 polymer ?
#
loop_
_entity_poly.entity_id
_entity_poly.type
_entity_poly.pdbx_seq_one_letter_code
_entity_poly.pdbx_strand_id
1 'polypeptide(L)'
;MNPYAPPTAPTEHRPAPGEPISPERHAEIQRQLKRLNTMSFAFGLPGLVLQSIGRTTDNVLLALGGAVLFVIALVNYAKMRGRNGALGLLGLFTCVGLAILYFLPKLCLNCQAKHPYRARQCERCSAPLGS
;
A
#
# COMPACT_ATOMS: atom_id res chain seq x y z
N MET A 1 -12.28 5.88 -26.28
CA MET A 1 -13.41 5.05 -25.80
C MET A 1 -13.24 3.63 -26.34
N ASN A 2 -13.48 2.60 -25.53
CA ASN A 2 -13.43 1.20 -25.98
C ASN A 2 -14.83 0.79 -26.50
N PRO A 3 -14.99 0.43 -27.78
CA PRO A 3 -16.29 0.12 -28.37
C PRO A 3 -16.87 -1.24 -27.95
N TYR A 4 -16.15 -2.05 -27.15
CA TYR A 4 -16.57 -3.41 -26.77
C TYR A 4 -16.92 -3.57 -25.28
N ALA A 5 -17.13 -2.48 -24.53
CA ALA A 5 -17.54 -2.59 -23.14
C ALA A 5 -19.01 -3.03 -23.02
N PRO A 6 -19.34 -4.04 -22.19
CA PRO A 6 -20.72 -4.46 -22.00
C PRO A 6 -21.57 -3.33 -21.36
N PRO A 7 -22.86 -3.20 -21.70
CA PRO A 7 -23.72 -2.09 -21.28
C PRO A 7 -23.96 -2.00 -19.75
N THR A 8 -23.56 -3.01 -18.99
CA THR A 8 -23.60 -3.04 -17.52
C THR A 8 -22.23 -2.82 -16.88
N ALA A 9 -21.18 -2.57 -17.66
CA ALA A 9 -19.90 -2.20 -17.08
C ALA A 9 -20.11 -0.92 -16.25
N PRO A 10 -19.85 -0.93 -14.93
CA PRO A 10 -19.88 0.28 -14.15
C PRO A 10 -18.92 1.25 -14.83
N THR A 11 -19.46 2.33 -15.39
CA THR A 11 -18.66 3.43 -15.94
C THR A 11 -17.79 3.89 -14.79
N GLU A 12 -16.53 3.46 -14.82
CA GLU A 12 -15.49 3.88 -13.89
C GLU A 12 -15.38 5.40 -14.07
N HIS A 13 -16.10 6.13 -13.22
CA HIS A 13 -16.17 7.57 -13.25
C HIS A 13 -14.80 8.08 -12.85
N ARG A 14 -13.94 8.22 -13.85
CA ARG A 14 -12.62 8.82 -13.73
C ARG A 14 -12.90 10.31 -13.56
N PRO A 15 -12.72 10.88 -12.36
CA PRO A 15 -12.99 12.29 -12.13
C PRO A 15 -12.16 13.11 -13.10
N ALA A 16 -12.77 14.15 -13.67
CA ALA A 16 -12.08 15.05 -14.58
C ALA A 16 -10.88 15.68 -13.83
N PRO A 17 -9.73 15.87 -14.50
CA PRO A 17 -8.58 16.51 -13.87
C PRO A 17 -8.98 17.90 -13.35
N GLY A 18 -8.85 18.11 -12.04
CA GLY A 18 -9.23 19.36 -11.36
C GLY A 18 -10.58 19.32 -10.63
N GLU A 19 -11.36 18.24 -10.73
CA GLU A 19 -12.60 18.13 -9.97
C GLU A 19 -12.30 17.81 -8.49
N PRO A 20 -12.64 18.71 -7.55
CA PRO A 20 -12.34 18.52 -6.15
C PRO A 20 -13.11 17.32 -5.61
N ILE A 21 -12.41 16.43 -4.92
CA ILE A 21 -13.03 15.25 -4.33
C ILE A 21 -14.00 15.70 -3.23
N SER A 22 -15.18 15.07 -3.21
CA SER A 22 -16.17 15.26 -2.14
C SER A 22 -15.53 15.06 -0.75
N PRO A 23 -15.88 15.88 0.27
CA PRO A 23 -15.35 15.74 1.62
C PRO A 23 -15.57 14.33 2.22
N GLU A 24 -16.65 13.64 1.82
CA GLU A 24 -16.92 12.27 2.24
C GLU A 24 -15.89 11.28 1.69
N ARG A 25 -15.53 11.42 0.41
CA ARG A 25 -14.50 10.60 -0.24
C ARG A 25 -13.12 10.87 0.34
N HIS A 26 -12.82 12.12 0.71
CA HIS A 26 -11.59 12.45 1.44
C HIS A 26 -11.48 11.68 2.75
N ALA A 27 -12.54 11.70 3.57
CA ALA A 27 -12.57 11.00 4.85
C ALA A 27 -12.43 9.48 4.66
N GLU A 28 -13.06 8.91 3.64
CA GLU A 28 -12.97 7.48 3.34
C GLU A 28 -11.55 7.06 2.94
N ILE A 29 -10.88 7.81 2.05
CA ILE A 29 -9.49 7.53 1.65
C ILE A 29 -8.56 7.64 2.87
N GLN A 30 -8.75 8.65 3.74
CA GLN A 30 -7.95 8.76 4.97
C GLN A 30 -8.15 7.58 5.91
N ARG A 31 -9.38 7.09 6.07
CA ARG A 31 -9.67 5.91 6.90
C ARG A 31 -8.99 4.67 6.35
N GLN A 32 -9.04 4.45 5.04
CA GLN A 32 -8.37 3.33 4.39
C GLN A 32 -6.85 3.40 4.57
N LEU A 33 -6.25 4.56 4.36
CA LEU A 33 -4.81 4.77 4.55
C LEU A 33 -4.40 4.53 6.01
N LYS A 34 -5.14 5.07 6.99
CA LYS A 34 -4.88 4.84 8.41
C LYS A 34 -4.98 3.35 8.75
N ARG A 35 -6.02 2.67 8.30
CA ARG A 35 -6.21 1.23 8.54
C ARG A 35 -5.05 0.41 7.99
N LEU A 36 -4.62 0.69 6.75
CA LEU A 36 -3.50 -0.02 6.12
C LEU A 36 -2.16 0.29 6.81
N ASN A 37 -1.92 1.54 7.21
CA ASN A 37 -0.71 1.90 7.94
C ASN A 37 -0.64 1.21 9.29
N THR A 38 -1.74 1.25 10.06
CA THR A 38 -1.84 0.58 11.36
C THR A 38 -1.65 -0.92 11.21
N MET A 39 -2.27 -1.57 10.22
CA MET A 39 -2.04 -3.00 9.97
C MET A 39 -0.60 -3.30 9.60
N SER A 40 0.03 -2.49 8.73
CA SER A 40 1.43 -2.68 8.33
C SER A 40 2.37 -2.61 9.53
N PHE A 41 2.17 -1.65 10.45
CA PHE A 41 2.94 -1.55 11.68
C PHE A 41 2.64 -2.68 12.66
N ALA A 42 1.36 -3.00 12.87
CA ALA A 42 0.91 -4.02 13.81
C ALA A 42 1.40 -5.43 13.45
N PHE A 43 1.59 -5.73 12.16
CA PHE A 43 2.13 -7.02 11.72
C PHE A 43 3.64 -6.96 11.46
N GLY A 44 4.17 -5.82 11.00
CA GLY A 44 5.55 -5.71 10.53
C GLY A 44 6.58 -5.77 11.66
N LEU A 45 6.35 -4.99 12.73
CA LEU A 45 7.24 -4.95 13.89
C LEU A 45 7.25 -6.30 14.64
N PRO A 46 6.09 -6.88 15.01
CA PRO A 46 6.07 -8.19 15.64
C PRO A 46 6.61 -9.29 14.74
N GLY A 47 6.35 -9.24 13.43
CA GLY A 47 6.92 -10.20 12.47
C GLY A 47 8.45 -10.21 12.45
N LEU A 48 9.07 -9.02 12.44
CA LEU A 48 10.54 -8.88 12.52
C LEU A 48 11.10 -9.40 13.85
N VAL A 49 10.47 -9.03 14.97
CA VAL A 49 10.89 -9.48 16.31
C VAL A 49 10.79 -11.01 16.41
N LEU A 50 9.66 -11.58 16.01
CA LEU A 50 9.41 -13.02 16.10
C LEU A 50 10.34 -13.82 15.17
N GLN A 51 10.61 -13.29 13.97
CA GLN A 51 11.57 -13.89 13.04
C GLN A 51 13.00 -13.87 13.62
N SER A 52 13.40 -12.76 14.25
CA SER A 52 14.72 -12.65 14.88
C SER A 52 14.88 -13.63 16.04
N ILE A 53 13.88 -13.70 16.92
CA ILE A 53 13.87 -14.63 18.07
C ILE A 53 13.88 -16.09 17.58
N GLY A 54 13.07 -16.42 16.58
CA GLY A 54 13.02 -17.75 15.99
C GLY A 54 14.36 -18.19 15.43
N ARG A 55 15.11 -17.29 14.78
CA ARG A 55 16.47 -17.58 14.30
C ARG A 55 17.48 -17.76 15.44
N THR A 56 17.41 -16.94 16.49
CA THR A 56 18.34 -17.08 17.64
C THR A 56 18.08 -18.32 18.50
N THR A 57 16.89 -18.91 18.39
CA THR A 57 16.47 -20.08 19.16
C THR A 57 16.41 -21.36 18.32
N ASP A 58 16.87 -21.31 17.06
CA ASP A 58 16.74 -22.38 16.06
C ASP A 58 15.31 -22.95 15.93
N ASN A 59 14.30 -22.14 16.30
CA ASN A 59 12.91 -22.53 16.25
C ASN A 59 12.30 -22.14 14.90
N VAL A 60 12.30 -23.11 13.99
CA VAL A 60 11.84 -22.94 12.60
C VAL A 60 10.37 -22.48 12.54
N LEU A 61 9.50 -22.96 13.43
CA LEU A 61 8.09 -22.54 13.45
C LEU A 61 7.94 -21.06 13.82
N LEU A 62 8.68 -20.57 14.82
CA LEU A 62 8.66 -19.16 15.19
C LEU A 62 9.22 -18.28 14.06
N ALA A 63 10.31 -18.73 13.42
CA ALA A 63 10.93 -18.02 12.31
C ALA A 63 9.99 -17.91 11.10
N LEU A 64 9.30 -18.99 10.75
CA LEU A 64 8.29 -19.02 9.69
C LEU A 64 7.07 -18.16 10.03
N GLY A 65 6.57 -18.26 11.28
CA GLY A 65 5.48 -17.41 11.75
C GLY A 65 5.82 -15.92 11.62
N GLY A 66 7.01 -15.52 12.08
CA GLY A 66 7.50 -14.15 11.95
C GLY A 66 7.63 -13.70 10.48
N ALA A 67 8.13 -14.59 9.60
CA ALA A 67 8.21 -14.32 8.16
C ALA A 67 6.83 -14.07 7.54
N VAL A 68 5.82 -14.88 7.87
CA VAL A 68 4.46 -14.72 7.37
C VAL A 68 3.84 -13.40 7.84
N LEU A 69 3.98 -13.05 9.12
CA LEU A 69 3.52 -11.74 9.63
C LEU A 69 4.20 -10.58 8.89
N PHE A 70 5.50 -10.70 8.66
CA PHE A 70 6.27 -9.68 7.95
C PHE A 70 5.83 -9.55 6.49
N VAL A 71 5.54 -10.65 5.80
CA VAL A 71 4.97 -10.64 4.44
C VAL A 71 3.62 -9.92 4.42
N ILE A 72 2.73 -10.23 5.37
CA ILE A 72 1.42 -9.57 5.49
C ILE A 72 1.60 -8.05 5.65
N ALA A 73 2.56 -7.62 6.46
CA ALA A 73 2.88 -6.21 6.62
C ALA A 73 3.32 -5.55 5.31
N LEU A 74 4.24 -6.19 4.56
CA LEU A 74 4.72 -5.68 3.27
C LEU A 74 3.63 -5.61 2.21
N VAL A 75 2.72 -6.59 2.17
CA VAL A 75 1.58 -6.60 1.25
C VAL A 75 0.62 -5.44 1.56
N ASN A 76 0.32 -5.21 2.84
CA ASN A 76 -0.52 -4.08 3.26
C ASN A 76 0.16 -2.73 2.98
N TYR A 77 1.49 -2.66 3.15
CA TYR A 77 2.27 -1.48 2.81
C TYR A 77 2.24 -1.17 1.30
N ALA A 78 2.40 -2.19 0.45
CA ALA A 78 2.32 -2.04 -1.00
C ALA A 78 0.92 -1.58 -1.45
N LYS A 79 -0.15 -2.12 -0.83
CA LYS A 79 -1.53 -1.68 -1.06
C LYS A 79 -1.76 -0.23 -0.65
N MET A 80 -1.21 0.20 0.49
CA MET A 80 -1.27 1.59 0.94
C MET A 80 -0.64 2.56 -0.07
N ARG A 81 0.40 2.12 -0.78
CA ARG A 81 1.07 2.88 -1.85
C ARG A 81 0.29 2.86 -3.18
N GLY A 82 -0.88 2.23 -3.22
CA GLY A 82 -1.73 2.11 -4.42
C GLY A 82 -1.22 1.10 -5.44
N ARG A 83 -0.40 0.12 -5.02
CA ARG A 83 0.18 -0.92 -5.90
C ARG A 83 -0.34 -2.31 -5.58
N ASN A 84 -0.11 -3.23 -6.51
CA ASN A 84 -0.41 -4.65 -6.32
C ASN A 84 0.44 -5.23 -5.19
N GLY A 85 -0.17 -6.06 -4.35
CA GLY A 85 0.49 -6.71 -3.21
C GLY A 85 1.72 -7.56 -3.59
N ALA A 86 1.79 -8.02 -4.84
CA ALA A 86 2.95 -8.74 -5.39
C ALA A 86 4.25 -7.92 -5.34
N LEU A 87 4.18 -6.58 -5.43
CA LEU A 87 5.33 -5.70 -5.26
C LEU A 87 5.85 -5.66 -3.82
N GLY A 88 5.01 -5.99 -2.83
CA GLY A 88 5.44 -6.18 -1.44
C GLY A 88 6.36 -7.39 -1.28
N LEU A 89 6.18 -8.44 -2.07
CA LEU A 89 7.03 -9.65 -2.04
C LEU A 89 8.45 -9.39 -2.57
N LEU A 90 8.63 -8.44 -3.49
CA LEU A 90 9.97 -7.97 -3.89
C LEU A 90 10.76 -7.40 -2.71
N GLY A 91 10.07 -6.83 -1.71
CA GLY A 91 10.66 -6.38 -0.45
C GLY A 91 11.22 -7.50 0.42
N LEU A 92 10.68 -8.71 0.25
CA LEU A 92 11.04 -9.87 1.07
C LEU A 92 12.41 -10.43 0.70
N PHE A 93 12.82 -10.29 -0.56
CA PHE A 93 13.99 -10.99 -1.09
C PHE A 93 15.33 -10.41 -0.64
N THR A 94 15.40 -9.13 -0.27
CA THR A 94 16.66 -8.48 0.18
C THR A 94 16.38 -7.20 1.00
N CYS A 95 17.34 -6.77 1.83
CA CYS A 95 17.34 -5.41 2.40
C CYS A 95 17.27 -4.32 1.31
N VAL A 96 17.79 -4.62 0.12
CA VAL A 96 17.68 -3.76 -1.07
C VAL A 96 16.23 -3.65 -1.55
N GLY A 97 15.45 -4.73 -1.49
CA GLY A 97 14.01 -4.73 -1.80
C GLY A 97 13.20 -3.82 -0.88
N LEU A 98 13.52 -3.80 0.42
CA LEU A 98 12.95 -2.85 1.39
C LEU A 98 13.32 -1.40 1.06
N ALA A 99 14.58 -1.13 0.72
CA ALA A 99 15.02 0.20 0.30
C ALA A 99 14.29 0.65 -0.97
N ILE A 100 14.14 -0.24 -1.96
CA ILE A 100 13.38 0.03 -3.19
C ILE A 100 11.91 0.35 -2.88
N LEU A 101 11.26 -0.43 -2.01
CA LEU A 101 9.89 -0.17 -1.56
C LEU A 101 9.74 1.18 -0.86
N TYR A 102 10.76 1.59 -0.10
CA TYR A 102 10.77 2.88 0.58
C TYR A 102 10.81 4.04 -0.42
N PHE A 103 11.70 3.99 -1.41
CA PHE A 103 11.84 5.06 -2.42
C PHE A 103 10.79 5.03 -3.54
N LEU A 104 9.87 4.07 -3.49
CA LEU A 104 8.89 3.86 -4.54
C LEU A 104 7.89 5.03 -4.63
N PRO A 105 7.61 5.55 -5.85
CA PRO A 105 6.64 6.62 -6.03
C PRO A 105 5.23 6.16 -5.65
N LYS A 106 4.49 7.07 -5.03
CA LYS A 106 3.13 6.84 -4.51
C LYS A 106 2.13 6.94 -5.66
N LEU A 107 1.12 6.08 -5.67
CA LEU A 107 -0.04 6.24 -6.53
C LEU A 107 -1.21 6.79 -5.71
N CYS A 108 -1.93 7.75 -6.30
CA CYS A 108 -3.18 8.23 -5.72
C CYS A 108 -4.25 7.13 -5.79
N LEU A 109 -4.87 6.79 -4.65
CA LEU A 109 -5.93 5.80 -4.58
C LEU A 109 -7.18 6.17 -5.39
N ASN A 110 -7.39 7.47 -5.65
CA ASN A 110 -8.54 7.95 -6.41
C ASN A 110 -8.24 8.02 -7.92
N CYS A 111 -7.20 8.76 -8.32
CA CYS A 111 -6.94 9.04 -9.73
C CYS A 111 -5.77 8.24 -10.35
N GLN A 112 -5.09 7.41 -9.55
CA GLN A 112 -3.91 6.62 -9.97
C GLN A 112 -2.76 7.46 -10.54
N ALA A 113 -2.72 8.78 -10.26
CA ALA A 113 -1.61 9.64 -10.63
C ALA A 113 -0.37 9.27 -9.79
N LYS A 114 0.80 9.29 -10.44
CA LYS A 114 2.09 9.07 -9.80
C LYS A 114 2.54 10.36 -9.12
N HIS A 115 2.94 10.25 -7.86
CA HIS A 115 3.46 11.37 -7.07
C HIS A 115 4.80 11.02 -6.44
N PRO A 116 5.66 12.03 -6.20
CA PRO A 116 6.93 11.84 -5.51
C PRO A 116 6.68 11.36 -4.08
N TYR A 117 7.67 10.67 -3.51
CA TYR A 117 7.60 10.10 -2.16
C TYR A 117 7.16 11.12 -1.08
N ARG A 118 7.58 12.37 -1.20
CA ARG A 118 7.28 13.43 -0.22
C ARG A 118 5.91 14.09 -0.37
N ALA A 119 5.16 13.81 -1.44
CA ALA A 119 3.85 14.41 -1.64
C ALA A 119 2.85 13.92 -0.58
N ARG A 120 2.13 14.86 0.05
CA ARG A 120 1.08 14.58 1.03
C ARG A 120 -0.33 14.62 0.42
N GLN A 121 -0.47 15.29 -0.72
CA GLN A 121 -1.74 15.45 -1.43
C GLN A 121 -1.51 15.26 -2.93
N CYS A 122 -2.53 14.77 -3.61
CA CYS A 122 -2.55 14.65 -5.05
C CYS A 122 -2.74 16.03 -5.70
N GLU A 123 -1.82 16.45 -6.56
CA GLU A 123 -1.92 17.72 -7.29
C GLU A 123 -3.10 17.76 -8.28
N ARG A 124 -3.60 16.60 -8.72
CA ARG A 124 -4.71 16.52 -9.70
C ARG A 124 -6.11 16.53 -9.09
N CYS A 125 -6.27 15.96 -7.91
CA CYS A 125 -7.60 15.75 -7.31
C CYS A 125 -7.63 16.02 -5.81
N SER A 126 -6.60 16.68 -5.25
CA SER A 126 -6.45 17.02 -3.83
C SER A 126 -6.55 15.85 -2.83
N ALA A 127 -6.69 14.61 -3.29
CA ALA A 127 -6.78 13.42 -2.44
C ALA A 127 -5.59 13.33 -1.48
N PRO A 128 -5.82 12.90 -0.23
CA PRO A 128 -4.73 12.60 0.69
C PRO A 128 -3.94 11.40 0.18
N LEU A 129 -2.61 11.52 0.20
CA LEU A 129 -1.69 10.42 -0.12
C LEU A 129 -1.21 9.78 1.19
N GLY A 130 -1.03 8.46 1.18
CA GLY A 130 -0.45 7.74 2.32
C GLY A 130 0.92 8.30 2.66
N SER A 131 1.17 8.58 3.94
CA SER A 131 2.45 9.12 4.45
C SER A 131 3.56 8.08 4.36
#